data_AF-A0A5B0M1X6-F1
#
_entry.id   AF-A0A5B0M1X6-F1
#
_cell.length_a   1.000
_cell.length_b   1.000
_cell.length_c   1.000
_cell.angle_alpha   90.00
_cell.angle_beta   90.00
_cell.angle_gamma   90.00
#
_symmetry.space_group_name_H-M   'P 1'
#
loop_
_entity.id
_entity.type
_entity.pdbx_description
1 polymer ?
#
loop_
_entity_poly.entity_id
_entity_poly.type
_entity_poly.pdbx_seq_one_letter_code
_entity_poly.pdbx_strand_id
1 'polypeptide(L)'
;MLAIIPLAKLLGFGTEEIAMRVGQTLGGLLNATLGNAVELIVAILALVKCELVVVQSSLLGSILRSYNLERPQDPPTIQFCSRSTTSYNHPELRRWSSHPEPMEEEDEEEVPSLNAVSAIILLGLSTALVGVTSEWLVDSINGITRTGVISEAWVGLILLPIVGNAAEHLTAVSVSVKDKLDLSMAVAVGSSIQIALFVVPLLVILGWIMDKPLTLLFDPFVLIVNYTTAERTG
;
A
#
# COMPACT_ATOMS: atom_id res chain seq x y z
N MET A 1 9.01 4.92 -14.17
CA MET A 1 7.71 4.43 -13.68
C MET A 1 7.43 2.99 -14.13
N LEU A 2 7.38 2.66 -15.42
CA LEU A 2 7.12 1.28 -15.88
C LEU A 2 8.14 0.24 -15.36
N ALA A 3 9.41 0.63 -15.21
CA ALA A 3 10.44 -0.25 -14.64
C ALA A 3 10.29 -0.48 -13.13
N ILE A 4 9.61 0.42 -12.40
CA ILE A 4 9.48 0.35 -10.94
C ILE A 4 8.47 -0.73 -10.55
N ILE A 5 7.41 -0.93 -11.33
CA ILE A 5 6.34 -1.90 -11.04
C ILE A 5 6.88 -3.36 -10.93
N PRO A 6 7.61 -3.91 -11.91
CA PRO A 6 8.16 -5.26 -11.78
C PRO A 6 9.24 -5.35 -10.70
N LEU A 7 10.01 -4.29 -10.47
CA LEU A 7 11.01 -4.24 -9.39
C LEU A 7 10.35 -4.27 -8.01
N ALA A 8 9.24 -3.56 -7.83
CA ALA A 8 8.45 -3.57 -6.60
C ALA A 8 7.96 -4.98 -6.27
N LYS A 9 7.46 -5.71 -7.29
CA LYS A 9 7.03 -7.11 -7.13
C LYS A 9 8.18 -8.03 -6.69
N LEU A 10 9.37 -7.89 -7.30
CA LEU A 10 10.54 -8.67 -6.93
C LEU A 10 11.03 -8.33 -5.50
N LEU A 11 10.98 -7.06 -5.13
CA LEU A 11 11.36 -6.60 -3.79
C LEU A 11 10.40 -7.16 -2.74
N GLY A 12 9.08 -7.12 -2.99
CA GLY A 12 8.07 -7.73 -2.13
C GLY A 12 8.28 -9.23 -1.96
N PHE A 13 8.52 -9.96 -3.06
CA PHE A 13 8.81 -11.40 -3.01
C PHE A 13 10.06 -11.72 -2.17
N GLY A 14 11.16 -11.00 -2.39
CA GLY A 14 12.38 -11.19 -1.60
C GLY A 14 12.18 -10.85 -0.12
N THR A 15 11.33 -9.84 0.17
CA THR A 15 10.99 -9.41 1.53
C THR A 15 10.26 -10.49 2.28
N GLU A 16 9.25 -11.10 1.65
CA GLU A 16 8.45 -12.18 2.23
C GLU A 16 9.31 -13.42 2.51
N GLU A 17 10.17 -13.80 1.57
CA GLU A 17 11.13 -14.91 1.72
C GLU A 17 12.10 -14.70 2.90
N ILE A 18 12.55 -13.47 3.14
CA ILE A 18 13.37 -13.17 4.33
C ILE A 18 12.51 -13.11 5.58
N ALA A 19 11.33 -12.48 5.54
CA ALA A 19 10.44 -12.32 6.69
C ALA A 19 10.08 -13.67 7.33
N MET A 20 9.83 -14.70 6.50
CA MET A 20 9.57 -16.07 6.94
C MET A 20 10.74 -16.69 7.72
N ARG A 21 11.98 -16.21 7.54
CA ARG A 21 13.20 -16.75 8.17
C ARG A 21 13.60 -16.06 9.47
N VAL A 22 13.16 -14.82 9.70
CA VAL A 22 13.56 -14.00 10.86
C VAL A 22 12.60 -14.09 12.05
N GLY A 23 11.50 -14.86 11.90
CA GLY A 23 10.48 -15.07 12.93
C GLY A 23 9.36 -14.01 12.90
N GLN A 24 8.26 -14.27 13.60
CA GLN A 24 7.00 -13.52 13.45
C GLN A 24 7.12 -12.01 13.71
N THR A 25 7.85 -11.61 14.77
CA THR A 25 7.98 -10.19 15.14
C THR A 25 8.88 -9.41 14.18
N LEU A 26 10.07 -9.95 13.88
CA LEU A 26 11.03 -9.30 12.97
C LEU A 26 10.57 -9.39 11.52
N GLY A 27 9.94 -10.50 11.12
CA GLY A 27 9.32 -10.66 9.82
C GLY A 27 8.18 -9.67 9.60
N GLY A 28 7.33 -9.45 10.61
CA GLY A 28 6.30 -8.42 10.55
C GLY A 28 6.86 -7.01 10.36
N LEU A 29 7.93 -6.65 11.09
CA LEU A 29 8.60 -5.36 10.93
C LEU A 29 9.29 -5.22 9.56
N LEU A 30 9.94 -6.29 9.10
CA LEU A 30 10.63 -6.34 7.82
C LEU A 30 9.64 -6.23 6.66
N ASN A 31 8.47 -6.86 6.77
CA ASN A 31 7.40 -6.71 5.80
C ASN A 31 6.79 -5.30 5.83
N ALA A 32 6.58 -4.71 7.01
CA ALA A 32 6.03 -3.36 7.11
C ALA A 32 6.96 -2.29 6.50
N THR A 33 8.27 -2.48 6.63
CA THR A 33 9.30 -1.58 6.11
C THR A 33 9.56 -1.80 4.63
N LEU A 34 9.84 -3.04 4.24
CA LEU A 34 10.27 -3.36 2.88
C LEU A 34 9.11 -3.64 1.92
N GLY A 35 7.92 -4.01 2.41
CA GLY A 35 6.70 -4.07 1.59
C GLY A 35 6.41 -2.70 0.95
N ASN A 36 6.58 -1.63 1.72
CA ASN A 36 6.48 -0.25 1.26
C ASN A 36 7.84 0.35 0.82
N ALA A 37 8.85 -0.48 0.49
CA ALA A 37 10.21 0.02 0.22
C ALA A 37 10.26 1.01 -0.93
N VAL A 38 9.49 0.80 -1.99
CA VAL A 38 9.51 1.69 -3.16
C VAL A 38 9.04 3.10 -2.77
N GLU A 39 7.93 3.19 -2.03
CA GLU A 39 7.41 4.46 -1.53
C GLU A 39 8.41 5.12 -0.58
N LEU A 40 9.02 4.33 0.32
CA LEU A 40 10.03 4.83 1.26
C LEU A 40 11.30 5.33 0.54
N ILE A 41 11.81 4.60 -0.45
CA ILE A 41 13.01 4.98 -1.22
C ILE A 41 12.75 6.26 -2.01
N VAL A 42 11.61 6.35 -2.71
CA VAL A 42 11.25 7.56 -3.46
C VAL A 42 11.08 8.76 -2.52
N ALA A 43 10.41 8.57 -1.37
CA ALA A 43 10.23 9.62 -0.38
C ALA A 43 11.56 10.07 0.25
N ILE A 44 12.47 9.15 0.58
CA ILE A 44 13.80 9.49 1.11
C ILE A 44 14.61 10.24 0.05
N LEU A 45 14.61 9.82 -1.22
CA LEU A 45 15.36 10.51 -2.26
C LEU A 45 14.80 11.91 -2.56
N ALA A 46 13.47 12.05 -2.57
CA ALA A 46 12.82 13.36 -2.66
C ALA A 46 13.18 14.24 -1.45
N LEU A 47 13.21 13.66 -0.24
CA LEU A 47 13.66 14.35 0.97
C LEU A 47 15.12 14.78 0.83
N VAL A 48 16.03 13.91 0.38
CA VAL A 48 17.45 14.22 0.10
C VAL A 48 17.59 15.35 -0.92
N LYS A 49 16.73 15.40 -1.94
CA LYS A 49 16.69 16.48 -2.95
C LYS A 49 15.98 17.76 -2.48
N CYS A 50 15.43 17.76 -1.26
CA CYS A 50 14.70 18.89 -0.67
C CYS A 50 13.34 19.16 -1.32
N GLU A 51 12.76 18.15 -1.97
CA GLU A 51 11.43 18.19 -2.60
C GLU A 51 10.34 17.92 -1.55
N LEU A 52 10.25 18.78 -0.55
CA LEU A 52 9.38 18.56 0.62
C LEU A 52 7.90 18.45 0.23
N VAL A 53 7.47 19.23 -0.76
CA VAL A 53 6.08 19.21 -1.28
C VAL A 53 5.76 17.86 -1.90
N VAL A 54 6.70 17.28 -2.66
CA VAL A 54 6.54 15.95 -3.26
C VAL A 54 6.41 14.89 -2.18
N VAL A 55 7.29 14.92 -1.16
CA VAL A 55 7.27 13.97 -0.02
C VAL A 55 5.96 14.05 0.76
N GLN A 56 5.55 15.26 1.14
CA GLN A 56 4.31 15.47 1.90
C GLN A 56 3.09 15.01 1.11
N SER A 57 3.02 15.40 -0.18
CA SER A 57 1.90 15.05 -1.03
C SER A 57 1.83 13.55 -1.30
N SER A 58 2.97 12.87 -1.46
CA SER A 58 3.01 11.40 -1.63
C SER A 58 2.59 10.64 -0.39
N LEU A 59 2.94 11.10 0.80
CA LEU A 59 2.50 10.47 2.04
C LEU A 59 0.99 10.59 2.21
N LEU A 60 0.44 11.78 1.96
CA LEU A 60 -1.01 12.00 1.96
C LEU A 60 -1.73 11.16 0.91
N GLY A 61 -1.15 11.09 -0.30
CA GLY A 61 -1.74 10.35 -1.41
C GLY A 61 -1.81 8.86 -1.15
N SER A 62 -0.81 8.32 -0.47
CA SER A 62 -0.76 6.91 -0.08
C SER A 62 -1.82 6.59 0.98
N ILE A 63 -2.02 7.48 1.95
CA ILE A 63 -3.10 7.39 2.95
C ILE A 63 -4.49 7.52 2.29
N LEU A 64 -4.69 8.54 1.45
CA LEU A 64 -5.95 8.80 0.74
C LEU A 64 -6.35 7.63 -0.18
N ARG A 65 -5.35 7.06 -0.87
CA ARG A 65 -5.54 5.88 -1.73
C ARG A 65 -6.10 4.73 -0.91
N SER A 66 -5.52 4.45 0.24
CA SER A 66 -5.97 3.34 1.09
C SER A 66 -7.42 3.49 1.53
N TYR A 67 -7.83 4.69 1.98
CA TYR A 67 -9.24 4.97 2.29
C TYR A 67 -10.18 4.76 1.08
N ASN A 68 -9.71 5.01 -0.14
CA ASN A 68 -10.52 4.78 -1.35
C ASN A 68 -10.62 3.30 -1.73
N LEU A 69 -9.65 2.45 -1.37
CA LEU A 69 -9.75 0.99 -1.53
C LEU A 69 -10.54 0.31 -0.40
N GLU A 70 -10.68 0.96 0.75
CA GLU A 70 -11.52 0.52 1.87
C GLU A 70 -13.03 0.68 1.59
N ARG A 71 -13.41 1.19 0.41
CA ARG A 71 -14.81 1.20 -0.04
C ARG A 71 -15.28 -0.26 -0.17
N PRO A 72 -16.32 -0.67 0.56
CA PRO A 72 -17.03 -1.90 0.24
C PRO A 72 -17.50 -1.80 -1.22
N GLN A 73 -17.01 -2.68 -2.09
CA GLN A 73 -17.58 -2.85 -3.42
C GLN A 73 -18.93 -3.53 -3.25
N ASP A 74 -19.94 -2.66 -3.18
CA ASP A 74 -21.36 -2.92 -3.04
C ASP A 74 -21.80 -3.70 -1.77
N PRO A 75 -22.81 -3.22 -1.02
CA PRO A 75 -23.59 -4.15 -0.22
C PRO A 75 -24.22 -5.19 -1.17
N PRO A 76 -24.42 -6.46 -0.76
CA PRO A 76 -25.27 -7.36 -1.54
C PRO A 76 -26.58 -6.61 -1.78
N THR A 77 -27.03 -6.57 -3.03
CA THR A 77 -28.33 -5.98 -3.38
C THR A 77 -29.37 -6.70 -2.51
N ILE A 78 -29.76 -6.09 -1.39
CA ILE A 78 -30.97 -6.50 -0.68
C ILE A 78 -32.08 -6.00 -1.57
N GLN A 79 -32.46 -6.87 -2.49
CA GLN A 79 -33.70 -6.78 -3.21
C GLN A 79 -34.79 -6.79 -2.14
N PHE A 80 -35.27 -5.58 -1.81
CA PHE A 80 -36.41 -5.35 -0.94
C PHE A 80 -37.63 -5.99 -1.61
N CYS A 81 -37.83 -7.29 -1.39
CA CYS A 81 -39.08 -7.94 -1.72
C CYS A 81 -40.07 -7.57 -0.62
N SER A 82 -41.12 -6.88 -1.04
CA SER A 82 -42.20 -6.34 -0.23
C SER A 82 -42.80 -7.34 0.77
N ARG A 83 -42.91 -6.89 2.02
CA ARG A 83 -44.04 -7.11 2.96
C ARG A 83 -44.52 -8.56 3.17
N SER A 84 -44.19 -9.14 4.33
CA SER A 84 -45.17 -9.62 5.31
C SER A 84 -44.48 -10.10 6.60
N THR A 85 -45.01 -9.67 7.73
CA THR A 85 -44.66 -10.10 9.08
C THR A 85 -44.90 -11.60 9.24
N THR A 86 -43.84 -12.38 9.45
CA THR A 86 -43.94 -13.70 10.08
C THR A 86 -42.69 -13.91 10.94
N SER A 87 -42.92 -14.21 12.21
CA SER A 87 -41.90 -14.60 13.18
C SER A 87 -41.20 -15.87 12.69
N TYR A 88 -39.93 -15.76 12.31
CA TYR A 88 -39.09 -16.91 11.98
C TYR A 88 -38.02 -17.08 13.06
N ASN A 89 -38.13 -18.17 13.81
CA ASN A 89 -37.00 -18.75 14.53
C ASN A 89 -35.89 -19.00 13.50
N HIS A 90 -34.82 -18.20 13.51
CA HIS A 90 -33.70 -18.32 12.56
C HIS A 90 -32.93 -19.63 12.83
N PRO A 91 -33.07 -20.68 11.98
CA PRO A 91 -32.27 -21.89 12.10
C PRO A 91 -30.88 -21.67 11.49
N GLU A 92 -30.72 -20.61 10.67
CA GLU A 92 -29.50 -20.35 9.92
C GLU A 92 -28.31 -19.97 10.79
N LEU A 93 -28.52 -19.36 11.96
CA LEU A 93 -27.44 -19.10 12.93
C LEU A 93 -26.84 -20.39 13.53
N ARG A 94 -27.49 -21.55 13.39
CA ARG A 94 -26.89 -22.87 13.72
C ARG A 94 -26.15 -23.50 12.53
N ARG A 95 -26.35 -23.00 11.31
CA ARG A 95 -25.63 -23.49 10.12
C ARG A 95 -24.18 -23.03 10.15
N TRP A 96 -23.91 -21.81 10.59
CA TRP A 96 -22.54 -21.30 10.78
C TRP A 96 -21.73 -21.98 11.90
N SER A 97 -22.37 -22.78 12.78
CA SER A 97 -21.67 -23.42 13.90
C SER A 97 -21.40 -24.92 13.72
N SER A 98 -21.76 -25.54 12.59
CA SER A 98 -21.76 -27.01 12.49
C SER A 98 -21.11 -27.61 11.25
N HIS A 99 -20.57 -26.81 10.34
CA HIS A 99 -19.81 -27.34 9.21
C HIS A 99 -18.58 -26.47 9.04
N PRO A 100 -17.36 -26.92 9.42
CA PRO A 100 -16.19 -26.43 8.71
C PRO A 100 -16.46 -26.76 7.23
N GLU A 101 -16.66 -25.72 6.42
CA GLU A 101 -16.52 -25.83 4.97
C GLU A 101 -15.26 -26.68 4.72
N PRO A 102 -15.28 -27.65 3.80
CA PRO A 102 -14.05 -28.31 3.40
C PRO A 102 -13.07 -27.18 3.07
N MET A 103 -11.97 -27.12 3.82
CA MET A 103 -10.82 -26.34 3.39
C MET A 103 -10.45 -27.00 2.06
N GLU A 104 -10.93 -26.43 0.96
CA GLU A 104 -10.42 -26.75 -0.37
C GLU A 104 -8.92 -26.59 -0.23
N GLU A 105 -8.22 -27.72 -0.37
CA GLU A 105 -6.77 -27.79 -0.35
C GLU A 105 -6.30 -26.68 -1.28
N GLU A 106 -5.66 -25.69 -0.65
CA GLU A 106 -5.10 -24.58 -1.36
C GLU A 106 -4.20 -25.19 -2.43
N ASP A 107 -4.47 -24.88 -3.70
CA ASP A 107 -3.37 -24.66 -4.62
C ASP A 107 -2.58 -23.47 -4.01
N GLU A 108 -1.83 -23.75 -2.94
CA GLU A 108 -0.63 -23.03 -2.58
C GLU A 108 0.14 -23.03 -3.89
N GLU A 109 0.13 -21.91 -4.62
CA GLU A 109 1.13 -21.70 -5.65
C GLU A 109 2.46 -21.93 -4.91
N GLU A 110 3.10 -23.11 -5.08
CA GLU A 110 4.39 -23.44 -4.48
C GLU A 110 5.35 -22.35 -4.94
N VAL A 111 5.43 -21.28 -4.16
CA VAL A 111 6.38 -20.21 -4.40
C VAL A 111 7.75 -20.88 -4.26
N PRO A 112 8.62 -20.79 -5.29
CA PRO A 112 9.92 -21.41 -5.21
C PRO A 112 10.64 -20.83 -3.99
N SER A 113 10.82 -21.62 -2.93
CA SER A 113 11.53 -21.19 -1.74
C SER A 113 12.94 -20.80 -2.14
N LEU A 114 13.18 -19.49 -2.25
CA LEU A 114 14.48 -18.99 -2.65
C LEU A 114 15.47 -19.35 -1.53
N ASN A 115 16.67 -19.79 -1.90
CA ASN A 115 17.75 -19.87 -0.92
C ASN A 115 17.92 -18.50 -0.25
N ALA A 116 18.14 -18.45 1.06
CA ALA A 116 18.31 -17.20 1.82
C ALA A 116 19.34 -16.27 1.15
N VAL A 117 20.42 -16.84 0.61
CA VAL A 117 21.45 -16.08 -0.12
C VAL A 117 20.88 -15.47 -1.40
N SER A 118 20.10 -16.22 -2.19
CA SER A 118 19.45 -15.67 -3.39
C SER A 118 18.40 -14.63 -3.04
N ALA A 119 17.66 -14.77 -1.93
CA ALA A 119 16.70 -13.77 -1.47
C ALA A 119 17.41 -12.46 -1.06
N ILE A 120 18.53 -12.54 -0.34
CA ILE A 120 19.36 -11.38 0.03
C ILE A 120 19.94 -10.70 -1.21
N ILE A 121 20.45 -11.47 -2.18
CA ILE A 121 20.99 -10.92 -3.43
C ILE A 121 19.87 -10.24 -4.24
N LEU A 122 18.71 -10.88 -4.35
CA LEU A 122 17.54 -10.33 -5.03
C LEU A 122 17.07 -9.03 -4.37
N LEU A 123 17.01 -8.99 -3.04
CA LEU A 123 16.64 -7.80 -2.29
C LEU A 123 17.65 -6.68 -2.46
N GLY A 124 18.95 -6.97 -2.33
CA GLY A 124 20.01 -5.98 -2.51
C GLY A 124 20.00 -5.40 -3.93
N LEU A 125 19.90 -6.26 -4.94
CA LEU A 125 19.90 -5.85 -6.35
C LEU A 125 18.63 -5.07 -6.71
N SER A 126 17.45 -5.55 -6.29
CA SER A 126 16.18 -4.86 -6.55
C SER A 126 16.14 -3.50 -5.86
N THR A 127 16.57 -3.41 -4.59
CA THR A 127 16.67 -2.15 -3.85
C THR A 127 17.61 -1.16 -4.54
N ALA A 128 18.77 -1.60 -5.01
CA ALA A 128 19.70 -0.75 -5.73
C ALA A 128 19.11 -0.23 -7.06
N LEU A 129 18.46 -1.11 -7.83
CA LEU A 129 17.80 -0.72 -9.09
C LEU A 129 16.62 0.23 -8.85
N VAL A 130 15.83 -0.01 -7.80
CA VAL A 130 14.77 0.92 -7.38
C VAL A 130 15.39 2.26 -6.99
N GLY A 131 16.51 2.28 -6.26
CA GLY A 131 17.21 3.53 -5.92
C GLY A 131 17.61 4.34 -7.15
N VAL A 132 18.28 3.71 -8.12
CA VAL A 132 18.71 4.37 -9.37
C VAL A 132 17.50 4.89 -10.16
N THR A 133 16.48 4.05 -10.34
CA THR A 133 15.28 4.45 -11.09
C THR A 133 14.45 5.50 -10.36
N SER A 134 14.47 5.51 -9.02
CA SER A 134 13.82 6.51 -8.18
C SER A 134 14.54 7.86 -8.23
N GLU A 135 15.87 7.87 -8.34
CA GLU A 135 16.62 9.11 -8.53
C GLU A 135 16.21 9.81 -9.83
N TRP A 136 16.20 9.07 -10.94
CA TRP A 136 15.73 9.55 -12.24
C TRP A 136 14.25 9.95 -12.23
N LEU A 137 13.44 9.23 -11.46
CA LEU A 137 12.04 9.56 -11.27
C LEU A 137 11.91 10.94 -10.62
N VAL A 138 12.58 11.19 -9.49
CA VAL A 138 12.51 12.49 -8.79
C VAL A 138 13.02 13.62 -9.68
N ASP A 139 14.10 13.41 -10.45
CA ASP A 139 14.58 14.42 -11.41
C ASP A 139 13.55 14.72 -12.50
N SER A 140 12.82 13.69 -12.94
CA SER A 140 11.76 13.86 -13.94
C SER A 140 10.59 14.68 -13.39
N ILE A 141 10.25 14.56 -12.10
CA ILE A 141 9.22 15.38 -11.44
C ILE A 141 9.59 16.85 -11.59
N ASN A 142 10.82 17.21 -11.20
CA ASN A 142 11.32 18.57 -11.32
C ASN A 142 11.35 19.07 -12.77
N GLY A 143 11.61 18.18 -13.72
CA GLY A 143 11.57 18.49 -15.15
C GLY A 143 10.16 18.84 -15.66
N ILE A 144 9.14 18.05 -15.28
CA ILE A 144 7.77 18.22 -15.78
C ILE A 144 7.03 19.36 -15.06
N THR A 145 7.31 19.59 -13.78
CA THR A 145 6.61 20.61 -12.97
C THR A 145 7.07 22.03 -13.30
N ARG A 146 8.26 22.21 -13.86
CA ARG A 146 8.78 23.50 -14.37
C ARG A 146 7.89 24.14 -15.45
N THR A 147 7.12 23.34 -16.17
CA THR A 147 6.19 23.84 -17.20
C THR A 147 4.97 24.55 -16.59
N GLY A 148 4.71 24.37 -15.30
CA GLY A 148 3.57 24.94 -14.58
C GLY A 148 2.22 24.28 -14.86
N VAL A 149 2.15 23.34 -15.81
CA VAL A 149 0.90 22.64 -16.16
C VAL A 149 0.53 21.61 -15.10
N ILE A 150 1.52 20.97 -14.50
CA ILE A 150 1.36 19.94 -13.46
C ILE A 150 2.11 20.40 -12.22
N SER A 151 1.44 20.43 -11.06
CA SER A 151 2.07 20.77 -9.79
C SER A 151 2.82 19.58 -9.19
N GLU A 152 3.90 19.85 -8.44
CA GLU A 152 4.61 18.85 -7.63
C GLU A 152 3.66 18.14 -6.67
N ALA A 153 2.70 18.90 -6.11
CA ALA A 153 1.67 18.35 -5.24
C ALA A 153 0.78 17.33 -5.97
N TRP A 154 0.38 17.57 -7.22
CA TRP A 154 -0.41 16.60 -7.99
C TRP A 154 0.38 15.32 -8.28
N VAL A 155 1.65 15.47 -8.65
CA VAL A 155 2.54 14.32 -8.90
C VAL A 155 2.75 13.49 -7.63
N GLY A 156 3.04 14.16 -6.51
CA GLY A 156 3.17 13.51 -5.22
C GLY A 156 1.86 12.86 -4.79
N LEU A 157 0.74 13.56 -4.83
CA LEU A 157 -0.55 13.10 -4.30
C LEU A 157 -1.20 11.98 -5.10
N ILE A 158 -1.05 11.98 -6.43
CA ILE A 158 -1.78 11.06 -7.31
C ILE A 158 -0.82 10.06 -7.96
N LEU A 159 0.23 10.56 -8.62
CA LEU A 159 1.05 9.73 -9.50
C LEU A 159 1.99 8.80 -8.72
N LEU A 160 2.64 9.29 -7.66
CA LEU A 160 3.57 8.49 -6.87
C LEU A 160 2.91 7.32 -6.11
N PRO A 161 1.79 7.50 -5.39
CA PRO A 161 1.09 6.39 -4.72
C PRO A 161 0.58 5.33 -5.67
N ILE A 162 0.17 5.73 -6.89
CA ILE A 162 -0.26 4.76 -7.91
C ILE A 162 0.91 3.88 -8.31
N VAL A 163 2.07 4.46 -8.60
CA VAL A 163 3.25 3.72 -9.08
C VAL A 163 3.92 2.92 -7.97
N GLY A 164 4.06 3.49 -6.77
CA GLY A 164 4.73 2.88 -5.62
C GLY A 164 4.09 1.56 -5.20
N ASN A 165 2.76 1.56 -5.12
CA ASN A 165 1.97 0.37 -4.75
C ASN A 165 1.25 -0.27 -5.95
N ALA A 166 1.69 -0.02 -7.19
CA ALA A 166 1.06 -0.61 -8.38
C ALA A 166 1.09 -2.14 -8.35
N ALA A 167 2.22 -2.72 -7.91
CA ALA A 167 2.40 -4.17 -7.85
C ALA A 167 1.43 -4.82 -6.84
N GLU A 168 1.24 -4.20 -5.68
CA GLU A 168 0.31 -4.68 -4.64
C GLU A 168 -1.14 -4.67 -5.14
N HIS A 169 -1.55 -3.59 -5.82
CA HIS A 169 -2.89 -3.50 -6.39
C HIS A 169 -3.15 -4.53 -7.49
N LEU A 170 -2.17 -4.80 -8.35
CA LEU A 170 -2.31 -5.83 -9.38
C LEU A 170 -2.48 -7.21 -8.76
N THR A 171 -1.76 -7.51 -7.69
CA THR A 171 -1.92 -8.76 -6.94
C THR A 171 -3.28 -8.81 -6.24
N ALA A 172 -3.69 -7.74 -5.56
CA ALA A 172 -5.00 -7.64 -4.88
C ALA A 172 -6.17 -7.83 -5.86
N VAL A 173 -6.12 -7.19 -7.04
CA VAL A 173 -7.12 -7.39 -8.10
C VAL A 173 -7.10 -8.83 -8.61
N SER A 174 -5.92 -9.42 -8.83
CA SER A 174 -5.81 -10.81 -9.30
C SER A 174 -6.37 -11.81 -8.28
N VAL A 175 -6.19 -11.55 -6.98
CA VAL A 175 -6.75 -12.36 -5.88
C VAL A 175 -8.26 -12.14 -5.72
N SER A 176 -8.74 -10.92 -5.95
CA SER A 176 -10.17 -10.58 -5.93
C SER A 176 -10.95 -11.28 -7.04
N VAL A 177 -10.33 -11.46 -8.22
CA VAL A 177 -10.91 -12.22 -9.35
C VAL A 177 -11.08 -13.71 -9.01
N LYS A 178 -10.38 -14.22 -7.99
CA LYS A 178 -10.53 -15.57 -7.45
C LYS A 178 -11.58 -15.63 -6.32
N ASP A 179 -12.50 -14.67 -6.23
CA ASP A 179 -13.54 -14.52 -5.18
C ASP A 179 -13.00 -14.40 -3.73
N LYS A 180 -11.69 -14.15 -3.56
CA LYS A 180 -11.04 -13.98 -2.24
C LYS A 180 -10.99 -12.50 -1.83
N LEU A 181 -12.16 -11.87 -1.70
CA LEU A 181 -12.27 -10.43 -1.38
C LEU A 181 -11.68 -10.07 -0.01
N ASP A 182 -11.82 -10.94 1.00
CA ASP A 182 -11.27 -10.70 2.35
C ASP A 182 -9.74 -10.58 2.34
N LEU A 183 -9.06 -11.40 1.53
CA LEU A 183 -7.61 -11.37 1.36
C LEU A 183 -7.15 -10.09 0.64
N SER A 184 -7.91 -9.65 -0.36
CA SER A 184 -7.66 -8.39 -1.08
C SER A 184 -7.80 -7.17 -0.16
N MET A 185 -8.85 -7.15 0.65
CA MET A 185 -9.10 -6.10 1.63
C MET A 185 -8.02 -6.06 2.70
N ALA A 186 -7.57 -7.21 3.21
CA ALA A 186 -6.48 -7.30 4.18
C ALA A 186 -5.15 -6.73 3.64
N VAL A 187 -4.83 -7.00 2.36
CA VAL A 187 -3.64 -6.44 1.69
C VAL A 187 -3.74 -4.91 1.59
N ALA A 188 -4.90 -4.36 1.22
CA ALA A 188 -5.10 -2.92 1.10
C ALA A 188 -5.04 -2.19 2.46
N VAL A 189 -5.67 -2.74 3.50
CA VAL A 189 -5.71 -2.15 4.85
C VAL A 189 -4.37 -2.27 5.56
N GLY A 190 -3.64 -3.38 5.35
CA GLY A 190 -2.34 -3.59 5.99
C GLY A 190 -1.30 -2.54 5.60
N SER A 191 -1.22 -2.20 4.31
CA SER A 191 -0.27 -1.21 3.78
C SER A 191 -0.55 0.20 4.32
N SER A 192 -1.82 0.59 4.48
CA SER A 192 -2.23 1.92 4.94
C SER A 192 -1.81 2.24 6.37
N ILE A 193 -2.05 1.27 7.27
CA ILE A 193 -1.73 1.40 8.70
C ILE A 193 -0.22 1.48 8.88
N GLN A 194 0.55 0.68 8.13
CA GLN A 194 2.01 0.73 8.16
C GLN A 194 2.53 2.08 7.67
N ILE A 195 1.96 2.62 6.60
CA ILE A 195 2.36 3.94 6.09
C ILE A 195 2.06 5.04 7.12
N ALA A 196 0.86 5.05 7.69
CA ALA A 196 0.43 6.08 8.62
C ALA A 196 1.17 6.02 9.98
N LEU A 197 1.36 4.82 10.54
CA LEU A 197 1.91 4.65 11.90
C LEU A 197 3.42 4.43 11.92
N PHE A 198 4.04 4.05 10.80
CA PHE A 198 5.47 3.76 10.75
C PHE A 198 6.22 4.62 9.73
N VAL A 199 5.80 4.65 8.46
CA VAL A 199 6.54 5.35 7.39
C VAL A 199 6.54 6.87 7.61
N VAL A 200 5.39 7.45 7.93
CA VAL A 200 5.25 8.89 8.15
C VAL A 200 6.12 9.38 9.33
N PRO A 201 6.03 8.79 10.56
CA PRO A 201 6.91 9.17 11.66
C PRO A 201 8.40 8.99 11.34
N LEU A 202 8.76 7.90 10.67
CA LEU A 202 10.15 7.62 10.29
C LEU A 202 10.70 8.72 9.37
N LEU A 203 9.96 9.13 8.34
CA LEU A 203 10.40 10.16 7.41
C LEU A 203 10.56 11.54 8.07
N VAL A 204 9.70 11.88 9.03
CA VAL A 204 9.84 13.12 9.82
C VAL A 204 11.14 13.11 10.62
N ILE A 205 11.41 12.00 11.32
CA ILE A 205 12.64 11.84 12.09
C ILE A 205 13.87 11.92 11.17
N LEU A 206 13.83 11.27 10.00
CA LEU A 206 14.89 11.37 9.00
C LEU A 206 15.06 12.82 8.50
N GLY A 207 13.97 13.55 8.29
CA GLY A 207 14.01 14.97 7.93
C GLY A 207 14.75 15.80 8.97
N TRP A 208 14.47 15.57 10.25
CA TRP A 208 15.18 16.25 11.36
C TRP A 208 16.65 15.87 11.44
N ILE A 209 17.00 14.59 11.25
CA ILE A 209 18.39 14.12 11.22
C ILE A 209 19.17 14.78 10.07
N MET A 210 18.49 15.11 8.96
CA MET A 210 19.08 15.73 7.78
C MET A 210 19.01 17.26 7.78
N ASP A 211 18.61 17.89 8.90
CA ASP A 211 18.40 19.34 9.05
C ASP A 211 17.43 19.93 8.00
N LYS A 212 16.44 19.14 7.56
CA LYS A 212 15.41 19.59 6.61
C LYS A 212 14.12 19.90 7.37
N PRO A 213 13.44 21.03 7.06
CA PRO A 213 12.20 21.42 7.73
C PRO A 213 11.00 20.62 7.20
N LEU A 214 11.09 19.28 7.21
CA LEU A 214 9.96 18.43 6.88
C LEU A 214 8.96 18.51 8.03
N THR A 215 7.87 19.23 7.80
CA THR A 215 6.74 19.34 8.72
C THR A 215 5.56 18.54 8.16
N LEU A 216 4.67 18.03 9.02
CA LEU A 216 3.37 17.50 8.58
C LEU A 216 2.35 18.61 8.29
N LEU A 217 2.81 19.82 7.98
CA LEU A 217 1.92 20.94 7.69
C LEU A 217 1.46 20.82 6.23
N PHE A 218 0.33 20.15 6.05
CA PHE A 218 -0.25 19.91 4.74
C PHE A 218 -1.01 21.13 4.24
N ASP A 219 -1.11 21.26 2.91
CA ASP A 219 -1.99 22.26 2.31
C ASP A 219 -3.44 22.04 2.81
N PRO A 220 -4.14 23.10 3.27
CA PRO A 220 -5.49 22.99 3.81
C PRO A 220 -6.46 22.27 2.87
N PHE A 221 -6.29 22.42 1.55
CA PHE A 221 -7.13 21.73 0.57
C PHE A 221 -6.95 20.22 0.64
N VAL A 222 -5.71 19.74 0.74
CA VAL A 222 -5.43 18.29 0.80
C VAL A 222 -5.85 17.72 2.15
N LEU A 223 -5.69 18.49 3.23
CA LEU A 223 -6.19 18.12 4.56
C LEU A 223 -7.72 17.96 4.55
N ILE A 224 -8.44 18.91 3.94
CA ILE A 224 -9.91 18.88 3.83
C ILE A 224 -10.36 17.71 2.94
N VAL A 225 -9.70 17.44 1.82
CA VAL A 225 -10.02 16.29 0.97
C VAL A 225 -9.83 14.97 1.73
N ASN A 226 -8.73 14.84 2.47
CA ASN A 226 -8.48 13.64 3.28
C ASN A 226 -9.51 13.51 4.42
N TYR A 227 -9.78 14.60 5.14
CA TYR A 227 -10.74 14.66 6.24
C TYR A 227 -12.17 14.37 5.79
N THR A 228 -12.64 14.98 4.69
CA THR A 228 -13.98 14.74 4.13
C THR A 228 -14.12 13.34 3.56
N THR A 229 -13.04 12.76 3.03
CA THR A 229 -13.03 11.35 2.61
C THR A 229 -13.18 10.44 3.83
N ALA A 230 -12.49 10.73 4.94
CA ALA A 230 -12.57 9.97 6.19
C ALA A 230 -13.92 10.14 6.92
N GLU A 231 -14.49 11.35 6.98
CA GLU A 231 -15.79 11.61 7.63
C GLU A 231 -16.97 11.01 6.89
N ARG A 232 -16.91 10.90 5.57
CA ARG A 232 -18.00 10.30 4.77
C ARG A 232 -18.08 8.76 4.93
N THR A 233 -17.21 8.19 5.75
CA THR A 233 -17.08 6.77 6.08
C THR A 233 -17.57 6.41 7.50
N GLY A 234 -17.93 7.40 8.33
CA GLY A 234 -18.43 7.20 9.70
C GLY A 234 -19.94 7.16 9.83
#